data_AF-A0A969X5G1-F1
#
_entry.id   AF-A0A969X5G1-F1
#
_cell.length_a   1.000
_cell.length_b   1.000
_cell.length_c   1.000
_cell.angle_alpha   90.00
_cell.angle_beta   90.00
_cell.angle_gamma   90.00
#
_symmetry.space_group_name_H-M   'P 1'
#
loop_
_entity.id
_entity.type
_entity.pdbx_description
1 polymer ?
#
loop_
_entity_poly.entity_id
_entity_poly.type
_entity_poly.pdbx_seq_one_letter_code
_entity_poly.pdbx_strand_id
1 'polypeptide(L)'
;TIVGMFTGVTQVPTGIGDIIGAPASITPLLFQLDLRGAFNLGFMIIFALAFVDLFDTMGTLMGTGARADFLDKEGKLPRIKKAMTVDAIGTMGGAVLGTSTVTTYVESTAGISEGGRTGFTSIVVGVLFLLALFFTPLVGIVPGYATAPALVIVGVLMTGAVTQINFEDFTEAFPAFLTIAVMPFAYSIADGIAAGFLAYPIIKLVAGRRTEVHWFMYILALVSLIHFVA
;
A
#
# COMPACT_ATOMS: atom_id res chain seq x y z
N THR A 1 8.48 -17.14 19.00
CA THR A 1 7.29 -17.68 19.69
C THR A 1 7.63 -18.83 20.62
N ILE A 2 8.21 -19.95 20.15
CA ILE A 2 8.56 -21.10 21.02
C ILE A 2 9.49 -20.69 22.18
N VAL A 3 10.54 -19.93 21.92
CA VAL A 3 11.42 -19.41 22.99
C VAL A 3 10.65 -18.49 23.95
N GLY A 4 9.73 -17.66 23.43
CA GLY A 4 8.87 -16.78 24.23
C GLY A 4 7.89 -17.52 25.15
N MET A 5 7.42 -18.68 24.70
CA MET A 5 6.61 -19.61 25.51
C MET A 5 7.44 -20.23 26.63
N PHE A 6 8.70 -20.61 26.37
CA PHE A 6 9.62 -21.12 27.40
C PHE A 6 10.05 -20.05 28.41
N THR A 7 10.17 -18.79 28.00
CA THR A 7 10.57 -17.68 28.88
C THR A 7 9.39 -17.02 29.61
N GLY A 8 8.16 -17.55 29.47
CA GLY A 8 6.96 -17.03 30.13
C GLY A 8 6.45 -15.68 29.60
N VAL A 9 6.97 -15.22 28.47
CA VAL A 9 6.60 -13.94 27.82
C VAL A 9 5.40 -14.13 26.90
N THR A 10 5.11 -15.37 26.51
CA THR A 10 4.04 -15.72 25.58
C THR A 10 3.19 -16.83 26.18
N GLN A 11 1.86 -16.71 26.14
CA GLN A 11 0.98 -17.76 26.66
C GLN A 11 1.14 -19.05 25.85
N VAL A 12 1.31 -20.17 26.55
CA VAL A 12 1.33 -21.49 25.93
C VAL A 12 -0.12 -21.85 25.62
N PRO A 13 -0.48 -22.17 24.36
CA PRO A 13 -1.84 -22.60 24.04
C PRO A 13 -2.15 -23.87 24.84
N THR A 14 -3.15 -23.79 25.71
CA THR A 14 -3.53 -24.86 26.64
C THR A 14 -4.71 -25.69 26.14
N GLY A 15 -5.42 -25.22 25.10
CA GLY A 15 -6.52 -25.96 24.49
C GLY A 15 -6.76 -25.65 23.00
N ILE A 16 -7.66 -26.41 22.38
CA ILE A 16 -8.05 -26.27 20.96
C ILE A 16 -8.63 -24.87 20.68
N GLY A 17 -9.27 -24.24 21.66
CA GLY A 17 -9.81 -22.87 21.55
C GLY A 17 -8.75 -21.78 21.40
N ASP A 18 -7.50 -22.05 21.80
CA ASP A 18 -6.36 -21.15 21.61
C ASP A 18 -5.74 -21.27 20.21
N ILE A 19 -6.17 -22.29 19.44
CA ILE A 19 -5.67 -22.60 18.10
C ILE A 19 -6.74 -22.32 17.04
N ILE A 20 -7.99 -22.70 17.31
CA ILE A 20 -9.14 -22.53 16.42
C ILE A 20 -10.24 -21.79 17.16
N GLY A 21 -10.58 -20.60 16.67
CA GLY A 21 -11.63 -19.76 17.21
C GLY A 21 -12.55 -19.22 16.11
N ALA A 22 -13.73 -18.76 16.50
CA ALA A 22 -14.58 -18.02 15.57
C ALA A 22 -13.88 -16.70 15.18
N PRO A 23 -13.93 -16.29 13.89
CA PRO A 23 -13.41 -15.00 13.47
C PRO A 23 -14.01 -13.84 14.29
N ALA A 24 -13.25 -12.77 14.46
CA ALA A 24 -13.77 -11.54 15.06
C ALA A 24 -15.02 -11.06 14.30
N SER A 25 -16.01 -10.57 15.04
CA SER A 25 -17.24 -10.06 14.44
C SER A 25 -16.96 -8.81 13.62
N ILE A 26 -17.48 -8.79 12.38
CA ILE A 26 -17.46 -7.61 11.50
C ILE A 26 -18.53 -6.58 11.87
N THR A 27 -19.53 -6.95 12.69
CA THR A 27 -20.67 -6.08 13.03
C THR A 27 -20.28 -4.69 13.57
N PRO A 28 -19.22 -4.53 14.38
CA PRO A 28 -18.82 -3.21 14.90
C PRO A 28 -18.25 -2.27 13.84
N LEU A 29 -17.87 -2.78 12.67
CA LEU A 29 -17.18 -2.03 11.61
C LEU A 29 -18.01 -1.95 10.33
N LEU A 30 -18.90 -2.93 10.13
CA LEU A 30 -19.76 -3.03 8.96
C LEU A 30 -20.67 -1.80 8.83
N PHE A 31 -20.57 -1.09 7.70
CA PHE A 31 -21.29 0.15 7.41
C PHE A 31 -21.04 1.32 8.37
N GLN A 32 -20.02 1.26 9.22
CA GLN A 32 -19.63 2.37 10.11
C GLN A 32 -18.73 3.38 9.38
N LEU A 33 -19.22 3.89 8.24
CA LEU A 33 -18.51 4.87 7.43
C LEU A 33 -18.60 6.26 8.09
N ASP A 34 -17.49 6.73 8.68
CA ASP A 34 -17.41 8.08 9.23
C ASP A 34 -17.08 9.12 8.13
N LEU A 35 -18.06 9.37 7.25
CA LEU A 35 -17.93 10.37 6.19
C LEU A 35 -17.71 11.78 6.75
N ARG A 36 -18.33 12.11 7.90
CA ARG A 36 -18.21 13.42 8.53
C ARG A 36 -16.80 13.63 9.10
N GLY A 37 -16.26 12.64 9.80
CA GLY A 37 -14.87 12.64 10.26
C GLY A 37 -13.89 12.72 9.09
N ALA A 38 -14.16 12.01 7.99
CA ALA A 38 -13.35 12.08 6.78
C ALA A 38 -13.29 13.52 6.21
N PHE A 39 -14.41 14.22 6.10
CA PHE A 39 -14.40 15.63 5.67
C PHE A 39 -13.67 16.56 6.65
N ASN A 40 -13.68 16.25 7.95
CA ASN A 40 -12.98 17.02 8.99
C ASN A 40 -11.46 16.76 9.03
N LEU A 41 -11.00 15.57 8.61
CA LEU A 41 -9.57 15.26 8.40
C LEU A 41 -8.93 16.14 7.32
N GLY A 42 -9.75 16.87 6.56
CA GLY A 42 -9.33 17.71 5.44
C GLY A 42 -9.49 16.94 4.13
N PHE A 43 -10.25 17.53 3.20
CA PHE A 43 -10.42 17.01 1.83
C PHE A 43 -9.09 16.64 1.18
N MET A 44 -8.05 17.37 1.54
CA MET A 44 -6.69 17.20 1.08
C MET A 44 -6.06 15.85 1.42
N ILE A 45 -6.25 15.36 2.65
CA ILE A 45 -5.69 14.06 3.08
C ILE A 45 -6.38 12.93 2.31
N ILE A 46 -7.71 12.99 2.17
CA ILE A 46 -8.48 12.02 1.38
C ILE A 46 -7.99 12.01 -0.07
N PHE A 47 -7.84 13.21 -0.65
CA PHE A 47 -7.42 13.36 -2.04
C PHE A 47 -5.99 12.85 -2.25
N ALA A 48 -5.06 13.19 -1.38
CA ALA A 48 -3.70 12.67 -1.42
C ALA A 48 -3.70 11.15 -1.34
N LEU A 49 -4.35 10.56 -0.31
CA LEU A 49 -4.40 9.10 -0.15
C LEU A 49 -5.07 8.38 -1.33
N ALA A 50 -6.09 8.97 -1.95
CA ALA A 50 -6.71 8.41 -3.14
C ALA A 50 -5.74 8.35 -4.34
N PHE A 51 -4.90 9.38 -4.54
CA PHE A 51 -3.88 9.35 -5.58
C PHE A 51 -2.74 8.39 -5.25
N VAL A 52 -2.40 8.25 -3.98
CA VAL A 52 -1.40 7.30 -3.52
C VAL A 52 -1.85 5.88 -3.79
N ASP A 53 -3.08 5.55 -3.43
CA ASP A 53 -3.73 4.28 -3.73
C ASP A 53 -3.73 4.02 -5.26
N LEU A 54 -4.12 5.02 -6.05
CA LEU A 54 -4.08 4.94 -7.51
C LEU A 54 -2.68 4.62 -8.05
N PHE A 55 -1.66 5.33 -7.59
CA PHE A 55 -0.28 5.15 -8.05
C PHE A 55 0.35 3.87 -7.51
N ASP A 56 0.02 3.44 -6.29
CA ASP A 56 0.45 2.18 -5.70
C ASP A 56 -0.12 0.99 -6.48
N THR A 57 -1.43 0.99 -6.73
CA THR A 57 -2.08 -0.02 -7.57
C THR A 57 -1.47 -0.03 -8.97
N MET A 58 -1.27 1.13 -9.62
CA MET A 58 -0.66 1.18 -10.95
C MET A 58 0.78 0.66 -10.93
N GLY A 59 1.61 1.12 -9.99
CA GLY A 59 3.01 0.71 -9.86
C GLY A 59 3.15 -0.79 -9.60
N THR A 60 2.34 -1.30 -8.68
CA THR A 60 2.34 -2.72 -8.31
C THR A 60 1.75 -3.59 -9.41
N LEU A 61 0.69 -3.18 -10.12
CA LEU A 61 0.19 -3.88 -11.31
C LEU A 61 1.23 -3.94 -12.43
N MET A 62 1.95 -2.86 -12.67
CA MET A 62 3.02 -2.83 -13.67
C MET A 62 4.19 -3.73 -13.25
N GLY A 63 4.62 -3.68 -11.99
CA GLY A 63 5.72 -4.50 -11.47
C GLY A 63 5.40 -5.99 -11.45
N THR A 64 4.23 -6.35 -10.94
CA THR A 64 3.74 -7.75 -10.92
C THR A 64 3.44 -8.27 -12.32
N GLY A 65 2.83 -7.43 -13.18
CA GLY A 65 2.54 -7.75 -14.57
C GLY A 65 3.80 -7.97 -15.42
N ALA A 66 4.85 -7.17 -15.19
CA ALA A 66 6.17 -7.39 -15.79
C ALA A 66 6.75 -8.74 -15.36
N ARG A 67 6.67 -9.08 -14.06
CA ARG A 67 7.19 -10.35 -13.54
C ARG A 67 6.39 -11.57 -14.02
N ALA A 68 5.10 -11.38 -14.30
CA ALA A 68 4.20 -12.41 -14.82
C ALA A 68 4.29 -12.62 -16.33
N ASP A 69 5.08 -11.80 -17.04
CA ASP A 69 5.17 -11.77 -18.50
C ASP A 69 3.83 -11.38 -19.18
N PHE A 70 3.12 -10.42 -18.57
CA PHE A 70 1.82 -9.94 -19.04
C PHE A 70 1.90 -8.61 -19.80
N LEU A 71 3.07 -7.98 -19.86
CA LEU A 71 3.24 -6.75 -20.62
C LEU A 71 3.22 -7.03 -22.13
N ASP A 72 2.61 -6.13 -22.89
CA ASP A 72 2.69 -6.18 -24.35
C ASP A 72 4.06 -5.73 -24.87
N LYS A 73 4.23 -5.76 -26.20
CA LYS A 73 5.48 -5.38 -26.87
C LYS A 73 5.88 -3.91 -26.65
N GLU A 74 4.95 -3.07 -26.22
CA GLU A 74 5.18 -1.66 -25.91
C GLU A 74 5.41 -1.44 -24.39
N GLY A 75 5.49 -2.52 -23.62
CA GLY A 75 5.67 -2.48 -22.17
C GLY A 75 4.40 -2.07 -21.42
N LYS A 76 3.22 -2.14 -22.03
CA LYS A 76 1.94 -1.76 -21.41
C LYS A 76 1.20 -2.99 -20.89
N LEU A 77 0.50 -2.84 -19.77
CA LEU A 77 -0.35 -3.88 -19.24
C LEU A 77 -1.70 -3.91 -20.01
N PRO A 78 -2.00 -4.99 -20.76
CA PRO A 78 -3.28 -5.10 -21.44
C PRO A 78 -4.41 -5.11 -20.41
N ARG A 79 -5.48 -4.38 -20.69
CA ARG A 79 -6.68 -4.28 -19.82
C ARG A 79 -6.42 -3.62 -18.46
N ILE A 80 -5.41 -2.75 -18.33
CA ILE A 80 -5.14 -1.97 -17.11
C ILE A 80 -6.41 -1.30 -16.54
N LYS A 81 -7.26 -0.72 -17.40
CA LYS A 81 -8.54 -0.11 -16.99
C LYS A 81 -9.45 -1.08 -16.23
N LYS A 82 -9.51 -2.34 -16.66
CA LYS A 82 -10.32 -3.37 -15.98
C LYS A 82 -9.70 -3.75 -14.63
N ALA A 83 -8.37 -3.89 -14.57
CA ALA A 83 -7.66 -4.17 -13.32
C ALA A 83 -7.88 -3.06 -12.29
N MET A 84 -7.71 -1.79 -12.69
CA MET A 84 -7.97 -0.63 -11.82
C MET A 84 -9.44 -0.50 -11.40
N THR A 85 -10.38 -0.95 -12.23
CA THR A 85 -11.80 -0.97 -11.87
C THR A 85 -12.08 -2.01 -10.78
N VAL A 86 -11.47 -3.20 -10.88
CA VAL A 86 -11.60 -4.26 -9.86
C VAL A 86 -10.98 -3.81 -8.55
N ASP A 87 -9.82 -3.16 -8.60
CA ASP A 87 -9.15 -2.56 -7.45
C ASP A 87 -10.05 -1.53 -6.76
N ALA A 88 -10.57 -0.54 -7.49
CA ALA A 88 -11.46 0.47 -6.94
C ALA A 88 -12.74 -0.13 -6.30
N ILE A 89 -13.34 -1.15 -6.94
CA ILE A 89 -14.49 -1.87 -6.36
C ILE A 89 -14.07 -2.60 -5.08
N GLY A 90 -12.89 -3.22 -5.07
CA GLY A 90 -12.30 -3.87 -3.89
C GLY A 90 -12.08 -2.89 -2.75
N THR A 91 -11.48 -1.74 -3.01
CA THR A 91 -11.22 -0.67 -2.03
C THR A 91 -12.53 -0.12 -1.46
N MET A 92 -13.52 0.18 -2.31
CA MET A 92 -14.84 0.62 -1.86
C MET A 92 -15.56 -0.46 -1.02
N GLY A 93 -15.48 -1.72 -1.44
CA GLY A 93 -16.02 -2.85 -0.68
C GLY A 93 -15.33 -3.02 0.67
N GLY A 94 -14.01 -2.87 0.72
CA GLY A 94 -13.22 -2.90 1.94
C GLY A 94 -13.60 -1.78 2.91
N ALA A 95 -13.80 -0.56 2.41
CA ALA A 95 -14.25 0.56 3.23
C ALA A 95 -15.62 0.28 3.89
N VAL A 96 -16.56 -0.34 3.18
CA VAL A 96 -17.87 -0.73 3.74
C VAL A 96 -17.74 -1.80 4.82
N LEU A 97 -16.79 -2.72 4.68
CA LEU A 97 -16.47 -3.73 5.70
C LEU A 97 -15.65 -3.15 6.87
N GLY A 98 -15.20 -1.90 6.78
CA GLY A 98 -14.38 -1.21 7.77
C GLY A 98 -12.93 -1.70 7.85
N THR A 99 -12.38 -2.21 6.74
CA THR A 99 -10.95 -2.52 6.61
C THR A 99 -10.17 -1.33 6.01
N SER A 100 -8.84 -1.39 6.09
CA SER A 100 -7.94 -0.51 5.33
C SER A 100 -8.14 -0.67 3.81
N THR A 101 -7.50 0.22 3.04
CA THR A 101 -7.47 0.14 1.57
C THR A 101 -7.02 -1.25 1.11
N VAL A 102 -7.75 -1.80 0.13
CA VAL A 102 -7.48 -3.11 -0.46
C VAL A 102 -6.69 -2.85 -1.74
N THR A 103 -5.45 -3.32 -1.80
CA THR A 103 -4.60 -3.09 -2.98
C THR A 103 -3.91 -4.38 -3.43
N THR A 104 -3.31 -4.33 -4.61
CA THR A 104 -2.45 -5.39 -5.13
C THR A 104 -1.12 -5.43 -4.39
N TYR A 105 -0.66 -6.62 -4.01
CA TYR A 105 0.60 -6.80 -3.25
C TYR A 105 1.79 -7.11 -4.16
N VAL A 106 2.90 -6.39 -3.98
CA VAL A 106 4.15 -6.63 -4.73
C VAL A 106 4.77 -7.98 -4.37
N GLU A 107 4.48 -8.49 -3.17
CA GLU A 107 4.88 -9.80 -2.66
C GLU A 107 4.31 -10.94 -3.51
N SER A 108 3.22 -10.68 -4.26
CA SER A 108 2.66 -11.63 -5.23
C SER A 108 3.69 -12.02 -6.30
N THR A 109 4.73 -11.22 -6.54
CA THR A 109 5.85 -11.56 -7.42
C THR A 109 6.58 -12.84 -7.02
N ALA A 110 6.62 -13.17 -5.73
CA ALA A 110 7.19 -14.44 -5.25
C ALA A 110 6.32 -15.62 -5.72
N GLY A 111 4.99 -15.52 -5.54
CA GLY A 111 4.05 -16.53 -6.02
C GLY A 111 4.05 -16.68 -7.55
N ILE A 112 4.19 -15.57 -8.28
CA ILE A 112 4.34 -15.55 -9.75
C ILE A 112 5.62 -16.26 -10.19
N SER A 113 6.71 -16.10 -9.44
CA SER A 113 8.01 -16.74 -9.73
C SER A 113 7.94 -18.25 -9.53
N GLU A 114 7.12 -18.72 -8.59
CA GLU A 114 6.81 -20.15 -8.39
C GLU A 114 5.73 -20.69 -9.35
N GLY A 115 5.28 -19.89 -10.33
CA GLY A 115 4.34 -20.32 -11.38
C GLY A 115 2.88 -19.91 -11.17
N GLY A 116 2.55 -19.20 -10.10
CA GLY A 116 1.22 -18.66 -9.80
C GLY A 116 0.82 -17.51 -10.71
N ARG A 117 0.49 -17.79 -11.97
CA ARG A 117 0.18 -16.80 -13.02
C ARG A 117 -1.30 -16.78 -13.42
N THR A 118 -2.19 -17.40 -12.66
CA THR A 118 -3.62 -17.49 -13.01
C THR A 118 -4.49 -16.82 -11.96
N GLY A 119 -5.64 -16.29 -12.37
CA GLY A 119 -6.63 -15.76 -11.42
C GLY A 119 -7.16 -16.82 -10.45
N PHE A 120 -7.10 -18.11 -10.84
CA PHE A 120 -7.41 -19.21 -9.92
C PHE A 120 -6.47 -19.25 -8.72
N THR A 121 -5.18 -18.90 -8.91
CA THR A 121 -4.21 -18.79 -7.81
C THR A 121 -4.68 -17.73 -6.81
N SER A 122 -5.11 -16.56 -7.28
CA SER A 122 -5.63 -15.49 -6.41
C SER A 122 -6.90 -15.90 -5.67
N ILE A 123 -7.81 -16.66 -6.31
CA ILE A 123 -9.02 -17.18 -5.66
C ILE A 123 -8.66 -18.18 -4.56
N VAL A 124 -7.77 -19.13 -4.84
CA VAL A 124 -7.32 -20.13 -3.85
C VAL A 124 -6.68 -19.43 -2.66
N VAL A 125 -5.78 -18.47 -2.91
CA VAL A 125 -5.15 -17.67 -1.85
C VAL A 125 -6.21 -16.94 -1.02
N GLY A 126 -7.18 -16.28 -1.66
CA GLY A 126 -8.28 -15.60 -0.96
C GLY A 126 -9.11 -16.54 -0.08
N VAL A 127 -9.47 -17.73 -0.59
CA VAL A 127 -10.18 -18.75 0.21
C VAL A 127 -9.33 -19.24 1.39
N LEU A 128 -8.03 -19.47 1.18
CA LEU A 128 -7.12 -19.86 2.26
C LEU A 128 -6.99 -18.76 3.32
N PHE A 129 -6.98 -17.48 2.93
CA PHE A 129 -7.02 -16.36 3.88
C PHE A 129 -8.33 -16.28 4.66
N LEU A 130 -9.47 -16.57 4.02
CA LEU A 130 -10.76 -16.68 4.73
C LEU A 130 -10.75 -17.82 5.75
N LEU A 131 -10.18 -18.98 5.38
CA LEU A 131 -10.00 -20.09 6.31
C LEU A 131 -8.99 -19.77 7.42
N ALA A 132 -7.97 -18.97 7.14
CA ALA A 132 -6.98 -18.51 8.10
C ALA A 132 -7.61 -17.67 9.23
N LEU A 133 -8.77 -17.04 9.01
CA LEU A 133 -9.49 -16.28 10.04
C LEU A 133 -9.89 -17.13 11.24
N PHE A 134 -10.13 -18.43 11.05
CA PHE A 134 -10.42 -19.35 12.17
C PHE A 134 -9.19 -19.63 13.03
N PHE A 135 -7.99 -19.36 12.51
CA PHE A 135 -6.72 -19.49 13.23
C PHE A 135 -6.23 -18.15 13.79
N THR A 136 -7.09 -17.12 13.84
CA THR A 136 -6.74 -15.83 14.45
C THR A 136 -6.26 -15.93 15.90
N PRO A 137 -6.79 -16.81 16.78
CA PRO A 137 -6.25 -16.98 18.13
C PRO A 137 -4.79 -17.45 18.11
N LEU A 138 -4.43 -18.34 17.17
CA LEU A 138 -3.06 -18.83 17.00
C LEU A 138 -2.11 -17.71 16.56
N VAL A 139 -2.56 -16.83 15.65
CA VAL A 139 -1.78 -15.67 15.20
C VAL A 139 -1.58 -14.68 16.35
N GLY A 140 -2.59 -14.49 17.20
CA GLY A 140 -2.51 -13.60 18.37
C GLY A 140 -1.49 -14.03 19.44
N ILE A 141 -1.09 -15.30 19.45
CA ILE A 141 -0.02 -15.81 20.32
C ILE A 141 1.36 -15.33 19.83
N VAL A 142 1.50 -14.94 18.56
CA VAL A 142 2.79 -14.47 18.05
C VAL A 142 3.10 -13.09 18.65
N PRO A 143 4.17 -12.95 19.44
CA PRO A 143 4.49 -11.69 20.09
C PRO A 143 5.00 -10.65 19.08
N GLY A 144 4.73 -9.36 19.33
CA GLY A 144 5.11 -8.27 18.42
C GLY A 144 6.62 -8.17 18.14
N TYR A 145 7.48 -8.59 19.07
CA TYR A 145 8.93 -8.65 18.83
C TYR A 145 9.34 -9.73 17.82
N ALA A 146 8.49 -10.72 17.56
CA ALA A 146 8.73 -11.74 16.53
C ALA A 146 8.26 -11.28 15.15
N THR A 147 7.25 -10.41 15.06
CA THR A 147 6.77 -9.85 13.79
C THR A 147 7.58 -8.63 13.35
N ALA A 148 8.16 -7.87 14.29
CA ALA A 148 8.94 -6.67 13.97
C ALA A 148 10.11 -6.92 12.99
N PRO A 149 10.97 -7.95 13.14
CA PRO A 149 12.03 -8.24 12.17
C PRO A 149 11.49 -8.60 10.78
N ALA A 150 10.35 -9.29 10.72
CA ALA A 150 9.70 -9.61 9.44
C ALA A 150 9.22 -8.33 8.74
N LEU A 151 8.61 -7.39 9.47
CA LEU A 151 8.21 -6.09 8.90
C LEU A 151 9.42 -5.26 8.44
N VAL A 152 10.55 -5.32 9.14
CA VAL A 152 11.80 -4.68 8.69
C VAL A 152 12.29 -5.29 7.37
N ILE A 153 12.31 -6.61 7.25
CA ILE A 153 12.71 -7.29 6.00
C ILE A 153 11.77 -6.91 4.86
N VAL A 154 10.45 -6.90 5.10
CA VAL A 154 9.46 -6.46 4.11
C VAL A 154 9.75 -5.02 3.67
N GLY A 155 9.99 -4.09 4.59
CA GLY A 155 10.36 -2.72 4.27
C GLY A 155 11.65 -2.60 3.43
N VAL A 156 12.67 -3.42 3.74
CA VAL A 156 13.90 -3.50 2.95
C VAL A 156 13.61 -3.99 1.52
N LEU A 157 12.77 -5.01 1.36
CA LEU A 157 12.38 -5.51 0.04
C LEU A 157 11.59 -4.46 -0.75
N MET A 158 10.69 -3.72 -0.11
CA MET A 158 9.93 -2.64 -0.73
C MET A 158 10.81 -1.45 -1.16
N THR A 159 11.98 -1.27 -0.53
CA THR A 159 12.96 -0.25 -0.95
C THR A 159 13.51 -0.52 -2.36
N GLY A 160 13.37 -1.74 -2.89
CA GLY A 160 13.70 -2.04 -4.29
C GLY A 160 12.95 -1.18 -5.31
N ALA A 161 11.76 -0.67 -4.99
CA ALA A 161 11.05 0.28 -5.87
C ALA A 161 11.82 1.61 -6.02
N VAL A 162 12.54 2.03 -4.97
CA VAL A 162 13.35 3.26 -4.97
C VAL A 162 14.49 3.15 -5.99
N THR A 163 15.02 1.95 -6.27
CA THR A 163 16.10 1.79 -7.25
C THR A 163 15.66 2.02 -8.69
N GLN A 164 14.35 2.09 -8.96
CA GLN A 164 13.81 2.42 -10.28
C GLN A 164 13.74 3.94 -10.53
N ILE A 165 14.04 4.76 -9.52
CA ILE A 165 14.05 6.21 -9.63
C ILE A 165 15.36 6.65 -10.30
N ASN A 166 15.25 7.54 -11.30
CA ASN A 166 16.42 8.11 -11.95
C ASN A 166 17.10 9.16 -11.07
N PHE A 167 18.03 8.72 -10.22
CA PHE A 167 18.81 9.61 -9.35
C PHE A 167 19.88 10.45 -10.08
N GLU A 168 20.16 10.17 -11.36
CA GLU A 168 21.10 10.99 -12.14
C GLU A 168 20.48 12.32 -12.57
N ASP A 169 19.14 12.38 -12.68
CA ASP A 169 18.43 13.62 -12.96
C ASP A 169 17.99 14.30 -11.66
N PHE A 170 18.61 15.43 -11.32
CA PHE A 170 18.26 16.21 -10.13
C PHE A 170 16.78 16.59 -10.06
N THR A 171 16.13 16.77 -11.23
CA THR A 171 14.70 17.13 -11.31
C THR A 171 13.76 16.00 -10.93
N GLU A 172 14.24 14.75 -10.93
CA GLU A 172 13.55 13.55 -10.45
C GLU A 172 14.03 13.17 -9.03
N ALA A 173 15.35 13.23 -8.83
CA ALA A 173 16.02 12.81 -7.60
C ALA A 173 15.58 13.61 -6.37
N PHE A 174 15.50 14.95 -6.49
CA PHE A 174 15.18 15.80 -5.35
C PHE A 174 13.73 15.62 -4.86
N PRO A 175 12.69 15.65 -5.73
CA PRO A 175 11.32 15.37 -5.31
C PRO A 175 11.16 13.99 -4.67
N ALA A 176 11.78 12.96 -5.24
CA ALA A 176 11.77 11.61 -4.69
C ALA A 176 12.44 11.55 -3.30
N PHE A 177 13.62 12.16 -3.17
CA PHE A 177 14.33 12.25 -1.89
C PHE A 177 13.50 12.97 -0.83
N LEU A 178 12.90 14.11 -1.17
CA LEU A 178 12.07 14.88 -0.25
C LEU A 178 10.86 14.06 0.23
N THR A 179 10.22 13.34 -0.69
CA THR A 179 9.09 12.46 -0.37
C THR A 179 9.49 11.39 0.64
N ILE A 180 10.60 10.68 0.38
CA ILE A 180 11.11 9.60 1.24
C ILE A 180 11.54 10.14 2.60
N ALA A 181 12.17 11.31 2.66
CA ALA A 181 12.67 11.90 3.91
C ALA A 181 11.54 12.49 4.76
N VAL A 182 10.58 13.19 4.17
CA VAL A 182 9.52 13.88 4.91
C VAL A 182 8.56 12.88 5.57
N MET A 183 8.26 11.74 4.95
CA MET A 183 7.38 10.72 5.54
C MET A 183 7.75 10.33 6.99
N PRO A 184 8.98 9.86 7.29
CA PRO A 184 9.39 9.51 8.65
C PRO A 184 9.57 10.75 9.54
N PHE A 185 10.06 11.87 9.00
CA PHE A 185 10.27 13.08 9.80
C PHE A 185 8.97 13.76 10.24
N ALA A 186 7.93 13.69 9.41
CA ALA A 186 6.59 14.22 9.70
C ALA A 186 5.69 13.19 10.41
N TYR A 187 6.14 11.94 10.57
CA TYR A 187 5.30 10.83 11.04
C TYR A 187 3.98 10.68 10.26
N SER A 188 4.00 11.06 8.98
CA SER A 188 2.81 11.20 8.14
C SER A 188 3.16 10.90 6.69
N ILE A 189 2.57 9.82 6.17
CA ILE A 189 2.70 9.43 4.76
C ILE A 189 2.10 10.52 3.86
N ALA A 190 0.96 11.10 4.26
CA ALA A 190 0.29 12.14 3.53
C ALA A 190 1.16 13.39 3.36
N ASP A 191 1.84 13.84 4.42
CA ASP A 191 2.70 15.02 4.37
C ASP A 191 3.93 14.79 3.50
N GLY A 192 4.53 13.60 3.56
CA GLY A 192 5.64 13.25 2.67
C GLY A 192 5.24 13.30 1.19
N ILE A 193 4.06 12.81 0.86
CA ILE A 193 3.55 12.78 -0.51
C ILE A 193 3.17 14.17 -0.99
N ALA A 194 2.55 14.98 -0.11
CA ALA A 194 2.27 16.37 -0.41
C ALA A 194 3.56 17.17 -0.69
N ALA A 195 4.63 16.93 0.08
CA ALA A 195 5.93 17.55 -0.17
C ALA A 195 6.52 17.16 -1.53
N GLY A 196 6.39 15.88 -1.92
CA GLY A 196 6.78 15.36 -3.23
C GLY A 196 6.02 16.00 -4.39
N PHE A 197 4.69 16.02 -4.32
CA PHE A 197 3.83 16.65 -5.32
C PHE A 197 4.06 18.15 -5.44
N LEU A 198 4.44 18.83 -4.36
CA LEU A 198 4.82 20.23 -4.41
C LEU A 198 6.19 20.42 -5.09
N ALA A 199 7.20 19.63 -4.71
CA ALA A 199 8.56 19.78 -5.19
C ALA A 199 8.74 19.43 -6.68
N TYR A 200 8.07 18.37 -7.15
CA TYR A 200 8.23 17.86 -8.52
C TYR A 200 7.99 18.90 -9.63
N PRO A 201 6.79 19.51 -9.75
CA PRO A 201 6.54 20.54 -10.75
C PRO A 201 7.36 21.80 -10.51
N ILE A 202 7.61 22.21 -9.26
CA ILE A 202 8.41 23.42 -8.97
C ILE A 202 9.82 23.27 -9.52
N ILE A 203 10.46 22.13 -9.29
CA ILE A 203 11.84 21.90 -9.72
C ILE A 203 11.93 21.77 -11.23
N LYS A 204 11.00 21.03 -11.86
CA LYS A 204 10.91 20.96 -13.33
C LYS A 204 10.63 22.32 -13.96
N LEU A 205 9.83 23.18 -13.33
CA LEU A 205 9.60 24.56 -13.79
C LEU A 205 10.87 25.41 -13.76
N VAL A 206 11.62 25.36 -12.66
CA VAL A 206 12.87 26.11 -12.47
C VAL A 206 13.96 25.60 -13.42
N ALA A 207 14.01 24.30 -13.66
CA ALA A 207 14.93 23.68 -14.63
C ALA A 207 14.54 23.92 -16.10
N GLY A 208 13.45 24.64 -16.38
CA GLY A 208 12.97 24.93 -17.74
C GLY A 208 12.27 23.76 -18.44
N ARG A 209 12.09 22.62 -17.78
CA ARG A 209 11.52 21.37 -18.34
C ARG A 209 10.01 21.26 -18.13
N ARG A 210 9.29 22.34 -18.42
CA ARG A 210 7.86 22.47 -18.10
C ARG A 210 6.97 21.47 -18.84
N THR A 211 7.40 21.06 -20.03
CA THR A 211 6.68 20.15 -20.93
C THR A 211 6.73 18.69 -20.50
N GLU A 212 7.67 18.32 -19.63
CA GLU A 212 7.78 16.95 -19.07
C GLU A 212 6.73 16.69 -17.98
N VAL A 213 6.18 17.76 -17.41
CA VAL A 213 5.20 17.68 -16.33
C VAL A 213 3.80 17.81 -16.89
N HIS A 214 3.00 16.76 -16.71
CA HIS A 214 1.59 16.79 -17.07
C HIS A 214 0.85 17.87 -16.27
N TRP A 215 -0.05 18.63 -16.91
CA TRP A 215 -0.76 19.77 -16.30
C TRP A 215 -1.41 19.43 -14.94
N PHE A 216 -1.86 18.19 -14.80
CA PHE A 216 -2.49 17.68 -13.58
C PHE A 216 -1.55 17.70 -12.36
N MET A 217 -0.24 17.50 -12.53
CA MET A 217 0.72 17.56 -11.42
C MET A 217 0.82 18.97 -10.82
N TYR A 218 0.59 20.01 -11.63
CA TYR A 218 0.53 21.39 -11.11
C TYR A 218 -0.71 21.63 -10.25
N ILE A 219 -1.82 20.97 -10.56
CA ILE A 219 -3.00 20.99 -9.70
C ILE A 219 -2.68 20.29 -8.38
N LEU A 220 -2.07 19.10 -8.44
CA LEU A 220 -1.65 18.39 -7.23
C LEU A 220 -0.71 19.24 -6.38
N ALA A 221 0.25 19.95 -6.99
CA ALA A 221 1.14 20.85 -6.27
C ALA A 221 0.43 22.02 -5.62
N LEU A 222 -0.51 22.66 -6.31
CA LEU A 222 -1.30 23.76 -5.74
C LEU A 222 -2.14 23.26 -4.56
N VAL A 223 -2.70 22.07 -4.71
CA VAL A 223 -3.51 21.39 -3.69
C VAL A 223 -2.63 21.02 -2.48
N SER A 224 -1.41 20.50 -2.70
CA SER A 224 -0.40 20.28 -1.66
C SER A 224 0.10 21.56 -1.01
N LEU A 225 0.18 22.67 -1.73
CA LEU A 225 0.54 23.95 -1.14
C LEU A 225 -0.52 24.42 -0.14
N ILE A 226 -1.80 24.26 -0.48
CA ILE A 226 -2.90 24.58 0.43
C ILE A 226 -2.83 23.72 1.69
N HIS A 227 -2.53 22.42 1.55
CA HIS A 227 -2.34 21.50 2.70
C HIS A 227 -1.36 22.02 3.76
N PHE A 228 -0.24 22.60 3.34
CA PHE A 228 0.80 23.05 4.26
C PHE A 228 0.53 24.43 4.86
N VAL A 229 -0.38 25.20 4.26
CA VAL A 229 -0.65 26.60 4.65
C VAL A 229 -1.98 26.75 5.40
N ALA A 230 -2.94 25.85 5.17
CA ALA A 230 -4.27 25.84 5.80
C ALA A 230 -4.35 24.81 6.93
#